data_AF-A0A356UGQ2-F1
#
_entry.id   AF-A0A356UGQ2-F1
#
_cell.length_a   1.000
_cell.length_b   1.000
_cell.length_c   1.000
_cell.angle_alpha   90.00
_cell.angle_beta   90.00
_cell.angle_gamma   90.00
#
_symmetry.space_group_name_H-M   'P 1'
#
loop_
_entity.id
_entity.type
_entity.pdbx_description
1 polymer ?
#
loop_
_entity_poly.entity_id
_entity_poly.type
_entity_poly.pdbx_seq_one_letter_code
_entity_poly.pdbx_strand_id
1 'polypeptide(L)'
;MAHKDLCLHSHLQALVAAGVSSFKIEGRMREGEFLAFLVGIYRKALDRIITNPGDAQPDPEDVNKLQEKRVRNFTTANLFGRTRLNTVDLSGEREPFFSTAPRFLDKLQDENYTDFSDIKPVAGPAAITVKVAHLDALISLMNAGVNRFILGYEYIRQYGAGWNKKQIAKVLEQDIKQDTTIIVETPRIVCGDEISDIEKLLDWMRAQNLTEVLVNDFGSLRLALDKGFTVSGGPGLNLSNSITAAFLRDSGLKRITASLELNFNRLERILQTGQSVEMVVHGPLCGIISDFCPAHIVTGGLEEVNCSGYCQRKDYALVDKHGQRYPITSDARCRNYIYYPYHLCLFSYLPQLYAAGLRYLRLDGQYYEPEQLLPTVAIYRKAINNLEMGVWQQQDNYLKLLQLHPRGLTAAPYFGSNKKICTNI
;
A
#
# COMPACT_ATOMS: atom_id res chain seq x y z
N MET A 1 2.71 -22.12 -1.46
CA MET A 1 2.05 -21.42 -2.57
C MET A 1 3.14 -20.81 -3.42
N ALA A 2 3.39 -21.36 -4.60
CA ALA A 2 4.41 -20.90 -5.53
C ALA A 2 3.74 -20.32 -6.79
N HIS A 3 4.10 -19.12 -7.21
CA HIS A 3 3.60 -18.60 -8.48
C HIS A 3 4.28 -19.32 -9.65
N LYS A 4 3.48 -19.65 -10.66
CA LYS A 4 3.98 -20.15 -11.95
C LYS A 4 4.81 -19.06 -12.66
N ASP A 5 5.80 -19.47 -13.45
CA ASP A 5 6.64 -18.54 -14.22
C ASP A 5 5.83 -17.90 -15.35
N LEU A 6 5.96 -16.58 -15.54
CA LEU A 6 5.37 -15.89 -16.67
C LEU A 6 6.04 -16.37 -17.96
N CYS A 7 5.26 -16.91 -18.90
CA CYS A 7 5.73 -17.27 -20.23
C CYS A 7 4.72 -16.81 -21.27
N LEU A 8 5.16 -15.90 -22.14
CA LEU A 8 4.33 -15.30 -23.19
C LEU A 8 4.81 -15.66 -24.59
N HIS A 9 5.71 -16.66 -24.71
CA HIS A 9 6.25 -17.14 -25.98
C HIS A 9 5.14 -17.42 -27.01
N SER A 10 4.10 -18.16 -26.59
CA SER A 10 2.98 -18.52 -27.46
C SER A 10 2.08 -17.34 -27.84
N HIS A 11 2.30 -16.16 -27.25
CA HIS A 11 1.51 -14.95 -27.47
C HIS A 11 2.32 -13.80 -28.08
N LEU A 12 3.58 -14.04 -28.48
CA LEU A 12 4.45 -13.00 -29.04
C LEU A 12 3.83 -12.31 -30.26
N GLN A 13 3.17 -13.06 -31.15
CA GLN A 13 2.49 -12.49 -32.33
C GLN A 13 1.42 -11.45 -31.91
N ALA A 14 0.57 -11.80 -30.94
CA ALA A 14 -0.47 -10.91 -30.44
C ALA A 14 0.13 -9.68 -29.73
N LEU A 15 1.23 -9.86 -29.01
CA LEU A 15 1.93 -8.76 -28.32
C LEU A 15 2.58 -7.80 -29.31
N VAL A 16 3.25 -8.30 -30.35
CA VAL A 16 3.81 -7.48 -31.43
C VAL A 16 2.70 -6.72 -32.16
N ALA A 17 1.59 -7.40 -32.49
CA ALA A 17 0.43 -6.77 -33.12
C ALA A 17 -0.21 -5.68 -32.23
N ALA A 18 -0.17 -5.83 -30.91
CA ALA A 18 -0.59 -4.81 -29.95
C ALA A 18 0.41 -3.64 -29.80
N GLY A 19 1.54 -3.66 -30.51
CA GLY A 19 2.56 -2.59 -30.50
C GLY A 19 3.71 -2.82 -29.51
N VAL A 20 3.80 -3.97 -28.85
CA VAL A 20 4.94 -4.28 -27.97
C VAL A 20 6.20 -4.41 -28.81
N SER A 21 7.12 -3.47 -28.61
CA SER A 21 8.34 -3.34 -29.40
C SER A 21 9.60 -3.84 -28.68
N SER A 22 9.50 -4.15 -27.39
CA SER A 22 10.62 -4.65 -26.58
C SER A 22 10.12 -5.73 -25.62
N PHE A 23 10.80 -6.87 -25.62
CA PHE A 23 10.48 -8.03 -24.77
C PHE A 23 11.64 -8.25 -23.80
N LYS A 24 11.33 -8.22 -22.51
CA LYS A 24 12.29 -8.49 -21.45
C LYS A 24 12.15 -9.94 -20.99
N ILE A 25 13.26 -10.67 -20.98
CA ILE A 25 13.37 -11.98 -20.30
C ILE A 25 14.06 -11.74 -18.95
N GLU A 26 13.44 -12.20 -17.87
CA GLU A 26 14.00 -12.07 -16.52
C GLU A 26 14.87 -13.29 -16.20
N GLY A 27 16.16 -13.04 -15.95
CA GLY A 27 17.17 -14.09 -15.79
C GLY A 27 17.83 -14.16 -14.43
N ARG A 28 17.37 -13.38 -13.44
CA ARG A 28 17.93 -13.44 -12.07
C ARG A 28 17.88 -14.87 -11.53
N MET A 29 19.01 -15.30 -10.94
CA MET A 29 19.15 -16.64 -10.35
C MET A 29 18.93 -17.76 -11.38
N ARG A 30 19.47 -17.61 -12.60
CA ARG A 30 19.48 -18.63 -13.65
C ARG A 30 20.89 -18.84 -14.19
N GLU A 31 21.20 -20.06 -14.59
CA GLU A 31 22.48 -20.41 -15.20
C GLU A 31 22.56 -19.86 -16.64
N GLY A 32 23.78 -19.55 -17.11
CA GLY A 32 24.01 -18.96 -18.42
C GLY A 32 23.47 -19.80 -19.57
N GLU A 33 23.60 -21.13 -19.49
CA GLU A 33 23.09 -22.05 -20.51
C GLU A 33 21.57 -22.01 -20.63
N PHE A 34 20.86 -21.93 -19.50
CA PHE A 34 19.40 -21.81 -19.50
C PHE A 34 18.94 -20.47 -20.08
N LEU A 35 19.67 -19.39 -19.80
CA LEU A 35 19.39 -18.08 -20.38
C LEU A 35 19.65 -18.05 -21.88
N ALA A 36 20.77 -18.60 -22.35
CA ALA A 36 21.08 -18.70 -23.77
C ALA A 36 19.99 -19.49 -24.52
N PHE A 37 19.54 -20.60 -23.92
CA PHE A 37 18.42 -21.39 -24.43
C PHE A 37 17.11 -20.57 -24.53
N LEU A 38 16.70 -19.89 -23.45
CA LEU A 38 15.47 -19.07 -23.45
C LEU A 38 15.54 -17.95 -24.49
N VAL A 39 16.66 -17.21 -24.52
CA VAL A 39 16.88 -16.11 -25.47
C VAL A 39 16.84 -16.62 -26.89
N GLY A 40 17.48 -17.76 -27.18
CA GLY A 40 17.48 -18.38 -28.50
C GLY A 40 16.06 -18.72 -29.00
N ILE A 41 15.23 -19.33 -28.15
CA ILE A 41 13.84 -19.65 -28.48
C ILE A 41 13.03 -18.37 -28.77
N TYR A 42 13.08 -17.37 -27.88
CA TYR A 42 12.33 -16.13 -28.07
C TYR A 42 12.81 -15.35 -29.30
N ARG A 43 14.13 -15.32 -29.57
CA ARG A 43 14.71 -14.66 -30.75
C ARG A 43 14.23 -15.30 -32.04
N LYS A 44 14.31 -16.64 -32.14
CA LYS A 44 13.80 -17.40 -33.29
C LYS A 44 12.33 -17.11 -33.56
N ALA A 45 11.49 -17.10 -32.51
CA ALA A 45 10.08 -16.77 -32.64
C ALA A 45 9.85 -15.34 -33.14
N LEU A 46 10.57 -14.35 -32.58
CA LEU A 46 10.48 -12.95 -33.01
C LEU A 46 10.99 -12.73 -34.44
N ASP A 47 12.08 -13.38 -34.87
CA ASP A 47 12.60 -13.28 -36.24
C ASP A 47 11.56 -13.77 -37.25
N ARG A 48 10.88 -14.87 -36.92
CA ARG A 48 9.80 -15.39 -37.75
C ARG A 48 8.59 -14.44 -37.81
N ILE A 49 8.19 -13.85 -36.68
CA ILE A 49 7.12 -12.84 -36.63
C ILE A 49 7.47 -11.62 -37.49
N ILE A 50 8.71 -11.14 -37.40
CA ILE A 50 9.17 -9.98 -38.18
C ILE A 50 9.20 -10.29 -39.68
N THR A 51 9.65 -11.49 -40.05
CA THR A 51 9.74 -11.90 -41.45
C THR A 51 8.37 -12.18 -42.06
N ASN A 52 7.46 -12.77 -41.27
CA ASN A 52 6.13 -13.20 -41.69
C ASN A 52 5.05 -12.74 -40.69
N PRO A 53 4.67 -11.45 -40.68
CA PRO A 53 3.80 -10.86 -39.66
C PRO A 53 2.34 -11.35 -39.71
N GLY A 54 1.93 -12.08 -40.74
CA GLY A 54 0.53 -12.50 -40.94
C GLY A 54 0.13 -13.85 -40.33
N ASP A 55 1.07 -14.75 -40.01
CA ASP A 55 0.74 -16.11 -39.53
C ASP A 55 1.90 -16.84 -38.82
N ALA A 56 2.64 -16.14 -37.95
CA ALA A 56 3.73 -16.78 -37.22
C ALA A 56 3.24 -17.55 -35.97
N GLN A 57 2.48 -18.64 -36.18
CA GLN A 57 2.02 -19.53 -35.11
C GLN A 57 3.19 -20.12 -34.31
N PRO A 58 3.15 -20.17 -32.96
CA PRO A 58 4.25 -20.69 -32.15
C PRO A 58 4.77 -22.05 -32.65
N ASP A 59 6.09 -22.19 -32.80
CA ASP A 59 6.71 -23.47 -33.20
C ASP A 59 6.44 -24.52 -32.10
N PRO A 60 5.73 -25.63 -32.41
CA PRO A 60 5.43 -26.66 -31.42
C PRO A 60 6.68 -27.29 -30.78
N GLU A 61 7.78 -27.40 -31.54
CA GLU A 61 9.03 -27.96 -31.02
C GLU A 61 9.65 -27.03 -29.96
N ASP A 62 9.64 -25.72 -30.22
CA ASP A 62 10.14 -24.74 -29.26
C ASP A 62 9.26 -24.67 -28.00
N VAL A 63 7.94 -24.76 -28.16
CA VAL A 63 7.00 -24.83 -27.03
C VAL A 63 7.27 -26.07 -26.17
N ASN A 64 7.50 -27.23 -26.80
CA ASN A 64 7.84 -28.46 -26.08
C ASN A 64 9.18 -28.33 -25.34
N LYS A 65 10.21 -27.79 -25.98
CA LYS A 65 11.51 -27.54 -25.34
C LYS A 65 11.39 -26.61 -24.13
N LEU A 66 10.59 -25.55 -24.23
CA LEU A 66 10.31 -24.64 -23.10
C LEU A 66 9.66 -25.41 -21.95
N GLN A 67 8.65 -26.24 -22.24
CA GLN A 67 7.99 -27.05 -21.23
C GLN A 67 8.96 -28.03 -20.56
N GLU A 68 9.76 -28.77 -21.32
CA GLU A 68 10.71 -29.75 -20.78
C GLU A 68 11.74 -29.11 -19.83
N LYS A 69 12.29 -27.95 -20.22
CA LYS A 69 13.34 -27.27 -19.44
C LYS A 69 12.82 -26.32 -18.36
N ARG A 70 11.51 -26.20 -18.17
CA ARG A 70 10.93 -25.25 -17.20
C ARG A 70 11.37 -25.57 -15.77
N VAL A 71 11.66 -24.53 -14.99
CA VAL A 71 11.88 -24.67 -13.54
C VAL A 71 10.52 -24.81 -12.85
N ARG A 72 9.67 -23.78 -13.00
CA ARG A 72 8.27 -23.81 -12.54
C ARG A 72 7.33 -24.00 -13.73
N ASN A 73 6.11 -24.44 -13.46
CA ASN A 73 5.07 -24.46 -14.48
C ASN A 73 4.83 -23.03 -15.01
N PHE A 74 4.39 -22.91 -16.27
CA PHE A 74 4.15 -21.61 -16.89
C PHE A 74 2.73 -21.09 -16.72
N THR A 75 2.59 -19.77 -16.80
CA THR A 75 1.32 -19.05 -16.84
C THR A 75 1.44 -17.78 -17.69
N THR A 76 0.32 -17.27 -18.16
CA THR A 76 0.20 -15.93 -18.77
C THR A 76 -0.10 -14.84 -17.72
N ALA A 77 -0.14 -15.21 -16.44
CA ALA A 77 -0.48 -14.34 -15.31
C ALA A 77 -1.82 -13.64 -15.53
N ASN A 78 -1.85 -12.30 -15.41
CA ASN A 78 -3.04 -11.46 -15.54
C ASN A 78 -3.26 -10.89 -16.95
N LEU A 79 -2.40 -11.20 -17.93
CA LEU A 79 -2.41 -10.50 -19.22
C LEU A 79 -3.70 -10.73 -20.03
N PHE A 80 -4.28 -11.93 -19.95
CA PHE A 80 -5.48 -12.31 -20.71
C PHE A 80 -6.70 -12.53 -19.80
N GLY A 81 -6.66 -12.02 -18.57
CA GLY A 81 -7.74 -12.18 -17.60
C GLY A 81 -7.21 -12.22 -16.18
N ARG A 82 -8.10 -12.31 -15.19
CA ARG A 82 -7.70 -12.35 -13.78
C ARG A 82 -6.91 -13.61 -13.47
N THR A 83 -5.93 -13.49 -12.57
CA THR A 83 -5.18 -14.63 -12.04
C THR A 83 -6.09 -15.58 -11.27
N ARG A 84 -6.08 -16.86 -11.64
CA ARG A 84 -6.88 -17.92 -10.99
C ARG A 84 -5.98 -18.98 -10.37
N LEU A 85 -6.58 -20.03 -9.79
CA LEU A 85 -5.83 -21.18 -9.23
C LEU A 85 -4.83 -21.79 -10.22
N ASN A 86 -5.12 -21.75 -11.52
CA ASN A 86 -4.21 -22.22 -12.56
C ASN A 86 -2.91 -21.40 -12.68
N THR A 87 -2.78 -20.23 -12.03
CA THR A 87 -1.58 -19.38 -12.02
C THR A 87 -0.64 -19.68 -10.84
N VAL A 88 -1.10 -20.53 -9.92
CA VAL A 88 -0.42 -20.88 -8.68
C VAL A 88 -0.21 -22.39 -8.63
N ASP A 89 0.96 -22.79 -8.16
CA ASP A 89 1.29 -24.15 -7.80
C ASP A 89 1.11 -24.33 -6.28
N LEU A 90 0.18 -25.20 -5.90
CA LEU A 90 -0.13 -25.49 -4.50
C LEU A 90 0.77 -26.59 -3.93
N SER A 91 1.30 -27.51 -4.75
CA SER A 91 2.20 -28.55 -4.27
C SER A 91 3.58 -27.99 -3.97
N GLY A 92 4.03 -27.02 -4.78
CA GLY A 92 5.38 -26.46 -4.66
C GLY A 92 6.48 -27.46 -5.00
N GLU A 93 6.16 -28.61 -5.60
CA GLU A 93 7.12 -29.66 -5.98
C GLU A 93 8.22 -29.15 -6.92
N ARG A 94 7.92 -28.11 -7.69
CA ARG A 94 8.82 -27.45 -8.63
C ARG A 94 9.43 -26.14 -8.11
N GLU A 95 9.15 -25.78 -6.85
CA GLU A 95 9.70 -24.56 -6.28
C GLU A 95 11.20 -24.76 -6.00
N PRO A 96 12.09 -23.96 -6.62
CA PRO A 96 13.52 -24.07 -6.36
C PRO A 96 13.81 -23.67 -4.91
N PHE A 97 14.89 -24.22 -4.35
CA PHE A 97 15.30 -23.85 -3.00
C PHE A 97 15.66 -22.36 -2.93
N PHE A 98 14.95 -21.62 -2.08
CA PHE A 98 15.28 -20.24 -1.74
C PHE A 98 15.84 -20.19 -0.32
N SER A 99 17.06 -19.66 -0.17
CA SER A 99 17.71 -19.46 1.14
C SER A 99 17.11 -18.26 1.89
N THR A 100 15.79 -18.30 2.09
CA THR A 100 15.04 -17.29 2.85
C THR A 100 14.09 -17.99 3.80
N ALA A 101 14.04 -17.53 5.05
CA ALA A 101 13.06 -17.95 6.02
C ALA A 101 12.15 -16.76 6.35
N PRO A 102 10.84 -16.99 6.59
CA PRO A 102 10.00 -15.95 7.16
C PRO A 102 10.61 -15.50 8.50
N ARG A 103 10.60 -14.20 8.72
CA ARG A 103 11.03 -13.62 9.99
C ARG A 103 9.80 -13.41 10.86
N PHE A 104 9.93 -13.78 12.12
CA PHE A 104 8.92 -13.46 13.11
C PHE A 104 8.81 -11.93 13.23
N LEU A 105 7.59 -11.41 13.09
CA LEU A 105 7.30 -10.01 13.32
C LEU A 105 7.05 -9.80 14.82
N ASP A 106 7.85 -8.97 15.48
CA ASP A 106 7.66 -8.71 16.91
C ASP A 106 6.45 -7.82 17.17
N LYS A 107 5.68 -8.21 18.18
CA LYS A 107 4.58 -7.42 18.76
C LYS A 107 5.15 -6.49 19.82
N LEU A 108 4.78 -5.21 19.77
CA LEU A 108 5.13 -4.23 20.79
C LEU A 108 4.58 -4.63 22.16
N GLN A 109 5.44 -4.54 23.16
CA GLN A 109 5.19 -4.77 24.59
C GLN A 109 5.55 -3.51 25.39
N ASP A 110 5.29 -3.55 26.68
CA ASP A 110 5.55 -2.46 27.63
C ASP A 110 7.02 -2.02 27.61
N GLU A 111 7.95 -2.96 27.49
CA GLU A 111 9.41 -2.71 27.48
C GLU A 111 9.90 -2.05 26.19
N ASN A 112 9.06 -1.98 25.15
CA ASN A 112 9.41 -1.29 23.91
C ASN A 112 9.11 0.21 23.97
N TYR A 113 8.58 0.73 25.09
CA TYR A 113 8.55 2.17 25.32
C TYR A 113 9.97 2.71 25.50
N THR A 114 10.25 3.86 24.90
CA THR A 114 11.52 4.56 25.09
C THR A 114 11.21 5.97 25.55
N ASP A 115 11.82 6.35 26.67
CA ASP A 115 11.81 7.74 27.12
C ASP A 115 13.01 8.48 26.52
N PHE A 116 12.86 9.79 26.34
CA PHE A 116 13.86 10.65 25.74
C PHE A 116 14.12 11.84 26.65
N SER A 117 15.40 12.16 26.84
CA SER A 117 15.85 13.31 27.62
C SER A 117 16.40 14.40 26.68
N ASP A 118 16.47 15.63 27.21
CA ASP A 118 17.04 16.80 26.52
C ASP A 118 16.36 17.18 25.19
N ILE A 119 15.09 16.83 25.04
CA ILE A 119 14.31 17.12 23.84
C ILE A 119 14.30 18.61 23.58
N LYS A 120 15.02 19.04 22.56
CA LYS A 120 15.01 20.44 22.16
C LYS A 120 13.63 20.81 21.64
N PRO A 121 13.01 21.90 22.13
CA PRO A 121 11.78 22.41 21.55
C PRO A 121 11.98 22.61 20.06
N VAL A 122 11.17 21.92 19.27
CA VAL A 122 11.28 21.94 17.82
C VAL A 122 10.33 23.01 17.30
N ALA A 123 10.85 23.96 16.51
CA ALA A 123 10.03 25.02 15.94
C ALA A 123 9.09 24.49 14.83
N GLY A 124 7.83 24.92 14.89
CA GLY A 124 6.81 24.71 13.86
C GLY A 124 5.79 23.61 14.22
N PRO A 125 4.48 23.88 14.08
CA PRO A 125 3.43 22.97 14.52
C PRO A 125 3.44 21.69 13.68
N ALA A 126 3.26 20.56 14.34
CA ALA A 126 2.98 19.33 13.63
C ALA A 126 1.50 19.24 13.26
N ALA A 127 1.24 18.83 12.01
CA ALA A 127 -0.10 18.60 11.53
C ALA A 127 -0.43 17.11 11.58
N ILE A 128 -1.52 16.79 12.25
CA ILE A 128 -2.10 15.45 12.26
C ILE A 128 -3.20 15.40 11.21
N THR A 129 -3.07 14.46 10.28
CA THR A 129 -4.11 14.08 9.35
C THR A 129 -4.71 12.75 9.79
N VAL A 130 -6.03 12.64 9.85
CA VAL A 130 -6.71 11.39 10.22
C VAL A 130 -7.46 10.84 9.03
N LYS A 131 -7.14 9.60 8.61
CA LYS A 131 -7.98 8.87 7.65
C LYS A 131 -9.08 8.17 8.42
N VAL A 132 -10.33 8.43 8.04
CA VAL A 132 -11.52 8.02 8.80
C VAL A 132 -12.48 7.26 7.90
N ALA A 133 -13.23 6.31 8.45
CA ALA A 133 -14.22 5.53 7.70
C ALA A 133 -15.68 5.91 8.00
N HIS A 134 -15.93 6.52 9.15
CA HIS A 134 -17.29 6.77 9.65
C HIS A 134 -17.54 8.26 9.87
N LEU A 135 -18.75 8.72 9.57
CA LEU A 135 -19.17 10.12 9.68
C LEU A 135 -19.22 10.61 11.13
N ASP A 136 -19.71 9.77 12.04
CA ASP A 136 -19.76 10.04 13.47
C ASP A 136 -18.36 10.22 14.10
N ALA A 137 -17.40 9.38 13.71
CA ALA A 137 -15.99 9.54 14.10
C ALA A 137 -15.41 10.85 13.56
N LEU A 138 -15.68 11.20 12.29
CA LEU A 138 -15.24 12.46 11.69
C LEU A 138 -15.77 13.66 12.47
N ILE A 139 -17.10 13.71 12.72
CA ILE A 139 -17.74 14.80 13.47
C ILE A 139 -17.14 14.91 14.88
N SER A 140 -16.98 13.78 15.58
CA SER A 140 -16.41 13.75 16.93
C SER A 140 -14.97 14.28 16.96
N LEU A 141 -14.14 13.89 15.99
CA LEU A 141 -12.77 14.38 15.87
C LEU A 141 -12.70 15.87 15.50
N MET A 142 -13.61 16.34 14.64
CA MET A 142 -13.71 17.75 14.27
C MET A 142 -14.09 18.62 15.48
N ASN A 143 -15.01 18.14 16.31
CA ASN A 143 -15.37 18.76 17.58
C ASN A 143 -14.21 18.73 18.58
N ALA A 144 -13.42 17.66 18.59
CA ALA A 144 -12.19 17.59 19.38
C ALA A 144 -11.07 18.53 18.87
N GLY A 145 -11.21 19.12 17.68
CA GLY A 145 -10.24 20.07 17.11
C GLY A 145 -9.22 19.45 16.16
N VAL A 146 -9.52 18.29 15.56
CA VAL A 146 -8.81 17.81 14.37
C VAL A 146 -9.39 18.54 13.16
N ASN A 147 -8.54 19.05 12.28
CA ASN A 147 -8.96 19.88 11.15
C ASN A 147 -8.48 19.34 9.79
N ARG A 148 -7.96 18.10 9.71
CA ARG A 148 -7.52 17.54 8.44
C ARG A 148 -7.86 16.06 8.34
N PHE A 149 -8.69 15.73 7.35
CA PHE A 149 -9.29 14.40 7.20
C PHE A 149 -9.06 13.83 5.81
N ILE A 150 -8.75 12.54 5.74
CA ILE A 150 -8.72 11.77 4.51
C ILE A 150 -9.94 10.85 4.46
N LEU A 151 -10.68 10.92 3.36
CA LEU A 151 -11.81 10.06 3.05
C LEU A 151 -11.40 9.11 1.93
N GLY A 152 -11.07 7.86 2.28
CA GLY A 152 -10.70 6.83 1.30
C GLY A 152 -11.88 6.44 0.42
N TYR A 153 -11.79 6.67 -0.89
CA TYR A 153 -12.85 6.33 -1.86
C TYR A 153 -12.92 4.83 -2.17
N GLU A 154 -11.81 4.12 -1.96
CA GLU A 154 -11.75 2.67 -2.15
C GLU A 154 -12.62 1.93 -1.13
N TYR A 155 -13.53 1.10 -1.64
CA TYR A 155 -14.46 0.33 -0.81
C TYR A 155 -13.93 -1.07 -0.49
N ILE A 156 -13.74 -1.34 0.79
CA ILE A 156 -13.26 -2.61 1.35
C ILE A 156 -14.42 -3.38 1.98
N ARG A 157 -14.70 -4.56 1.44
CA ARG A 157 -15.93 -5.32 1.69
C ARG A 157 -16.06 -5.81 3.13
N GLN A 158 -14.97 -6.27 3.73
CA GLN A 158 -14.94 -6.90 5.06
C GLN A 158 -15.34 -5.92 6.17
N TYR A 159 -15.05 -4.64 5.97
CA TYR A 159 -15.35 -3.58 6.93
C TYR A 159 -16.56 -2.73 6.53
N GLY A 160 -17.06 -2.86 5.30
CA GLY A 160 -18.00 -1.89 4.74
C GLY A 160 -17.43 -0.47 4.71
N ALA A 161 -16.10 -0.37 4.66
CA ALA A 161 -15.37 0.89 4.77
C ALA A 161 -14.99 1.40 3.40
N GLY A 162 -15.22 2.69 3.15
CA GLY A 162 -14.96 3.34 1.87
C GLY A 162 -16.06 4.34 1.57
N TRP A 163 -15.66 5.58 1.31
CA TRP A 163 -16.58 6.69 1.11
C TRP A 163 -17.11 6.71 -0.32
N ASN A 164 -18.42 6.82 -0.47
CA ASN A 164 -19.04 7.14 -1.75
C ASN A 164 -19.50 8.60 -1.81
N LYS A 165 -19.86 9.06 -3.02
CA LYS A 165 -20.33 10.44 -3.27
C LYS A 165 -21.47 10.88 -2.34
N LYS A 166 -22.42 9.99 -2.02
CA LYS A 166 -23.54 10.31 -1.11
C LYS A 166 -23.07 10.51 0.33
N GLN A 167 -22.15 9.68 0.82
CA GLN A 167 -21.59 9.82 2.16
C GLN A 167 -20.72 11.08 2.27
N ILE A 168 -19.92 11.38 1.24
CA ILE A 168 -19.12 12.60 1.21
C ILE A 168 -20.03 13.84 1.19
N ALA A 169 -21.11 13.84 0.40
CA ALA A 169 -22.09 14.94 0.43
C ALA A 169 -22.65 15.19 1.84
N LYS A 170 -22.97 14.13 2.59
CA LYS A 170 -23.39 14.25 4.00
C LYS A 170 -22.34 14.86 4.92
N VAL A 171 -21.05 14.66 4.64
CA VAL A 171 -19.96 15.36 5.35
C VAL A 171 -20.03 16.84 5.06
N LEU A 172 -20.22 17.23 3.79
CA LEU A 172 -20.30 18.63 3.35
C LEU A 172 -21.54 19.36 3.86
N GLU A 173 -22.61 18.63 4.20
CA GLU A 173 -23.80 19.17 4.86
C GLU A 173 -23.58 19.47 6.36
N GLN A 174 -22.49 18.97 6.96
CA GLN A 174 -22.16 19.29 8.35
C GLN A 174 -21.57 20.70 8.48
N ASP A 175 -21.57 21.24 9.70
CA ASP A 175 -20.87 22.49 10.02
C ASP A 175 -19.34 22.30 9.98
N ILE A 176 -18.78 22.29 8.78
CA ILE A 176 -17.34 22.19 8.56
C ILE A 176 -16.71 23.54 8.89
N LYS A 177 -15.88 23.55 9.94
CA LYS A 177 -15.11 24.74 10.33
C LYS A 177 -14.25 25.21 9.16
N GLN A 178 -14.08 26.53 9.02
CA GLN A 178 -13.34 27.12 7.88
C GLN A 178 -11.89 26.64 7.76
N ASP A 179 -11.26 26.22 8.86
CA ASP A 179 -9.89 25.70 8.89
C ASP A 179 -9.80 24.19 8.60
N THR A 180 -10.95 23.52 8.42
CA THR A 180 -11.00 22.07 8.20
C THR A 180 -10.82 21.70 6.73
N THR A 181 -9.83 20.85 6.47
CA THR A 181 -9.52 20.33 5.14
C THR A 181 -10.03 18.90 4.99
N ILE A 182 -10.90 18.68 3.99
CA ILE A 182 -11.37 17.36 3.57
C ILE A 182 -10.62 16.94 2.30
N ILE A 183 -10.02 15.76 2.33
CA ILE A 183 -9.21 15.23 1.23
C ILE A 183 -9.82 13.91 0.81
N VAL A 184 -10.16 13.75 -0.46
CA VAL A 184 -10.61 12.45 -0.99
C VAL A 184 -9.40 11.69 -1.49
N GLU A 185 -9.22 10.44 -1.04
CA GLU A 185 -8.14 9.57 -1.50
C GLU A 185 -8.62 8.63 -2.61
N THR A 186 -7.91 8.60 -3.74
CA THR A 186 -8.16 7.66 -4.85
C THR A 186 -7.67 6.25 -4.49
N PRO A 187 -8.22 5.19 -5.13
CA PRO A 187 -7.76 3.82 -4.96
C PRO A 187 -6.25 3.64 -5.17
N ARG A 188 -5.68 2.60 -4.56
CA ARG A 188 -4.25 2.28 -4.62
C ARG A 188 -3.76 1.91 -6.01
N ILE A 189 -4.63 1.25 -6.78
CA ILE A 189 -4.38 0.79 -8.14
C ILE A 189 -5.58 1.24 -8.97
N VAL A 190 -5.32 1.84 -10.13
CA VAL A 190 -6.35 2.26 -11.08
C VAL A 190 -5.96 1.70 -12.45
N CYS A 191 -6.78 0.80 -12.99
CA CYS A 191 -6.60 0.25 -14.32
C CYS A 191 -7.22 1.15 -15.40
N GLY A 192 -6.87 0.90 -16.67
CA GLY A 192 -7.35 1.72 -17.80
C GLY A 192 -8.88 1.77 -17.94
N ASP A 193 -9.58 0.69 -17.61
CA ASP A 193 -11.05 0.63 -17.58
C ASP A 193 -11.66 1.36 -16.38
N GLU A 194 -10.87 1.66 -15.35
CA GLU A 194 -11.28 2.33 -14.12
C GLU A 194 -10.99 3.83 -14.13
N ILE A 195 -10.17 4.32 -15.07
CA ILE A 195 -9.75 5.72 -15.11
C ILE A 195 -10.95 6.67 -15.29
N SER A 196 -11.97 6.24 -16.03
CA SER A 196 -13.20 7.02 -16.24
C SER A 196 -14.00 7.20 -14.94
N ASP A 197 -13.89 6.28 -13.98
CA ASP A 197 -14.54 6.42 -12.68
C ASP A 197 -13.82 7.46 -11.81
N ILE A 198 -12.50 7.52 -11.90
CA ILE A 198 -11.68 8.57 -11.26
C ILE A 198 -11.99 9.93 -11.86
N GLU A 199 -12.10 10.03 -13.19
CA GLU A 199 -12.47 11.28 -13.85
C GLU A 199 -13.85 11.78 -13.38
N LYS A 200 -14.86 10.90 -13.37
CA LYS A 200 -16.21 11.23 -12.87
C LYS A 200 -16.21 11.58 -11.38
N LEU A 201 -15.29 11.04 -10.58
CA LEU A 201 -15.14 11.41 -9.18
C LEU A 201 -14.60 12.84 -9.07
N LEU A 202 -13.53 13.15 -9.79
CA LEU A 202 -12.91 14.48 -9.79
C LEU A 202 -13.87 15.56 -10.31
N ASP A 203 -14.61 15.30 -11.39
CA ASP A 203 -15.62 16.25 -11.89
C ASP A 203 -16.72 16.52 -10.87
N TRP A 204 -17.19 15.46 -10.21
CA TRP A 204 -18.16 15.59 -9.13
C TRP A 204 -17.60 16.39 -7.94
N MET A 205 -16.35 16.12 -7.54
CA MET A 205 -15.67 16.85 -6.47
C MET A 205 -15.57 18.35 -6.79
N ARG A 206 -15.21 18.72 -8.03
CA ARG A 206 -15.19 20.13 -8.47
C ARG A 206 -16.56 20.78 -8.33
N ALA A 207 -17.62 20.09 -8.75
CA ALA A 207 -18.99 20.59 -8.62
C ALA A 207 -19.44 20.77 -7.16
N GLN A 208 -18.82 20.06 -6.21
CA GLN A 208 -19.04 20.22 -4.77
C GLN A 208 -18.06 21.19 -4.10
N ASN A 209 -17.26 21.94 -4.87
CA ASN A 209 -16.20 22.82 -4.36
C ASN A 209 -15.13 22.12 -3.50
N LEU A 210 -14.95 20.81 -3.67
CA LEU A 210 -13.79 20.10 -3.10
C LEU A 210 -12.56 20.37 -3.96
N THR A 211 -11.45 20.75 -3.31
CA THR A 211 -10.24 21.22 -4.00
C THR A 211 -8.97 20.43 -3.66
N GLU A 212 -8.99 19.59 -2.61
CA GLU A 212 -7.87 18.70 -2.27
C GLU A 212 -8.17 17.23 -2.59
N VAL A 213 -7.21 16.56 -3.21
CA VAL A 213 -7.27 15.13 -3.51
C VAL A 213 -5.93 14.47 -3.17
N LEU A 214 -5.99 13.22 -2.72
CA LEU A 214 -4.82 12.39 -2.53
C LEU A 214 -4.80 11.25 -3.54
N VAL A 215 -3.73 11.14 -4.31
CA VAL A 215 -3.61 10.17 -5.42
C VAL A 215 -2.55 9.12 -5.13
N ASN A 216 -2.76 7.90 -5.62
CA ASN A 216 -1.84 6.78 -5.40
C ASN A 216 -1.14 6.29 -6.69
N ASP A 217 -1.51 6.82 -7.86
CA ASP A 217 -0.91 6.49 -9.15
C ASP A 217 -0.72 7.73 -10.04
N PHE A 218 0.10 7.60 -11.08
CA PHE A 218 0.46 8.72 -11.96
C PHE A 218 -0.66 9.14 -12.92
N GLY A 219 -1.57 8.24 -13.30
CA GLY A 219 -2.73 8.57 -14.14
C GLY A 219 -3.70 9.45 -13.39
N SER A 220 -4.05 9.07 -12.16
CA SER A 220 -4.87 9.88 -11.25
C SER A 220 -4.20 11.22 -10.92
N LEU A 221 -2.88 11.23 -10.71
CA LEU A 221 -2.11 12.47 -10.51
C LEU A 221 -2.28 13.44 -11.67
N ARG A 222 -2.08 12.96 -12.91
CA ARG A 222 -2.19 13.80 -14.09
C ARG A 222 -3.59 14.39 -14.23
N LEU A 223 -4.62 13.56 -14.11
CA LEU A 223 -6.02 13.99 -14.21
C LEU A 223 -6.40 15.02 -13.14
N ALA A 224 -5.97 14.81 -11.89
CA ALA A 224 -6.24 15.74 -10.80
C ALA A 224 -5.59 17.10 -11.04
N LEU A 225 -4.34 17.14 -11.50
CA LEU A 225 -3.64 18.38 -11.81
C LEU A 225 -4.28 19.12 -12.99
N ASP A 226 -4.62 18.41 -14.08
CA ASP A 226 -5.26 19.00 -15.26
C ASP A 226 -6.63 19.62 -14.91
N LYS A 227 -7.32 19.10 -13.89
CA LYS A 227 -8.59 19.65 -13.37
C LYS A 227 -8.42 20.70 -12.26
N GLY A 228 -7.17 21.10 -11.96
CA GLY A 228 -6.86 22.21 -11.03
C GLY A 228 -6.97 21.85 -9.55
N PHE A 229 -6.85 20.58 -9.18
CA PHE A 229 -6.82 20.18 -7.77
C PHE A 229 -5.49 20.48 -7.11
N THR A 230 -5.53 20.74 -5.80
CA THR A 230 -4.34 20.63 -4.94
C THR A 230 -4.11 19.16 -4.63
N VAL A 231 -2.98 18.61 -5.09
CA VAL A 231 -2.74 17.16 -5.03
C VAL A 231 -1.70 16.80 -3.97
N SER A 232 -2.02 15.82 -3.14
CA SER A 232 -1.07 15.11 -2.27
C SER A 232 -0.83 13.69 -2.81
N GLY A 233 0.37 13.17 -2.62
CA GLY A 233 0.75 11.83 -3.06
C GLY A 233 0.61 10.85 -1.90
N GLY A 234 -0.16 9.79 -2.10
CA GLY A 234 -0.25 8.67 -1.17
C GLY A 234 0.93 7.70 -1.26
N PRO A 235 0.95 6.63 -0.44
CA PRO A 235 2.05 5.68 -0.45
C PRO A 235 2.22 4.90 -1.78
N GLY A 236 1.34 5.10 -2.77
CA GLY A 236 1.34 4.35 -4.04
C GLY A 236 2.38 4.89 -5.01
N LEU A 237 2.79 6.14 -4.80
CA LEU A 237 3.85 6.80 -5.56
C LEU A 237 5.26 6.43 -5.08
N ASN A 238 5.38 5.58 -4.05
CA ASN A 238 6.64 4.96 -3.60
C ASN A 238 7.79 5.95 -3.31
N LEU A 239 7.53 6.98 -2.49
CA LEU A 239 8.56 7.90 -2.01
C LEU A 239 9.63 7.15 -1.19
N SER A 240 10.75 6.81 -1.83
CA SER A 240 11.78 5.93 -1.26
C SER A 240 13.18 6.55 -1.18
N ASN A 241 13.37 7.74 -1.77
CA ASN A 241 14.64 8.47 -1.79
C ASN A 241 14.40 9.95 -2.15
N SER A 242 15.41 10.79 -1.96
CA SER A 242 15.34 12.24 -2.18
C SER A 242 15.16 12.66 -3.65
N ILE A 243 15.63 11.85 -4.61
CA ILE A 243 15.47 12.13 -6.04
C ILE A 243 14.00 11.94 -6.44
N THR A 244 13.38 10.83 -6.03
CA THR A 244 11.93 10.61 -6.20
C THR A 244 11.12 11.72 -5.54
N ALA A 245 11.55 12.15 -4.35
CA ALA A 245 10.93 13.24 -3.62
C ALA A 245 10.91 14.53 -4.47
N ALA A 246 12.07 14.92 -5.02
CA ALA A 246 12.20 16.09 -5.88
C ALA A 246 11.33 15.98 -7.14
N PHE A 247 11.39 14.83 -7.84
CA PHE A 247 10.57 14.58 -9.03
C PHE A 247 9.07 14.72 -8.76
N LEU A 248 8.58 14.16 -7.65
CA LEU A 248 7.17 14.21 -7.28
C LEU A 248 6.73 15.65 -6.93
N ARG A 249 7.56 16.41 -6.22
CA ARG A 249 7.32 17.84 -5.99
C ARG A 249 7.25 18.62 -7.30
N ASP A 250 8.22 18.41 -8.19
CA ASP A 250 8.30 19.12 -9.48
C ASP A 250 7.16 18.71 -10.42
N SER A 251 6.55 17.54 -10.19
CA SER A 251 5.32 17.09 -10.84
C SER A 251 4.05 17.75 -10.28
N GLY A 252 4.14 18.64 -9.30
CA GLY A 252 3.00 19.44 -8.79
C GLY A 252 2.41 18.97 -7.46
N LEU A 253 3.04 18.04 -6.74
CA LEU A 253 2.55 17.53 -5.46
C LEU A 253 2.88 18.48 -4.29
N LYS A 254 1.84 18.87 -3.52
CA LYS A 254 1.96 19.70 -2.30
C LYS A 254 2.58 18.96 -1.12
N ARG A 255 2.30 17.65 -1.03
CA ARG A 255 2.72 16.78 0.07
C ARG A 255 2.83 15.36 -0.45
N ILE A 256 3.80 14.60 0.06
CA ILE A 256 4.06 13.24 -0.40
C ILE A 256 4.17 12.31 0.81
N THR A 257 3.44 11.20 0.80
CA THR A 257 3.52 10.17 1.85
C THR A 257 4.77 9.32 1.65
N ALA A 258 5.58 9.20 2.71
CA ALA A 258 6.74 8.33 2.79
C ALA A 258 6.34 6.87 2.48
N SER A 259 7.20 6.17 1.73
CA SER A 259 6.99 4.74 1.47
C SER A 259 7.04 3.95 2.77
N LEU A 260 6.12 2.98 2.87
CA LEU A 260 6.00 2.05 3.99
C LEU A 260 7.21 1.12 4.14
N GLU A 261 8.08 1.05 3.13
CA GLU A 261 9.28 0.20 3.08
C GLU A 261 10.57 0.95 3.47
N LEU A 262 10.47 2.21 3.87
CA LEU A 262 11.62 2.99 4.30
C LEU A 262 12.14 2.54 5.66
N ASN A 263 13.46 2.55 5.83
CA ASN A 263 14.06 2.56 7.16
C ASN A 263 14.30 4.01 7.60
N PHE A 264 14.49 4.20 8.91
CA PHE A 264 14.69 5.53 9.50
C PHE A 264 15.80 6.36 8.82
N ASN A 265 16.99 5.79 8.60
CA ASN A 265 18.12 6.52 7.99
C ASN A 265 17.80 7.04 6.58
N ARG A 266 17.02 6.28 5.80
CA ARG A 266 16.59 6.72 4.47
C ARG A 266 15.51 7.82 4.57
N LEU A 267 14.58 7.69 5.52
CA LEU A 267 13.58 8.72 5.79
C LEU A 267 14.24 10.04 6.20
N GLU A 268 15.16 10.00 7.17
CA GLU A 268 15.90 11.16 7.66
C GLU A 268 16.58 11.94 6.52
N ARG A 269 17.25 11.24 5.61
CA ARG A 269 17.86 11.86 4.41
C ARG A 269 16.86 12.57 3.52
N ILE A 270 15.62 12.07 3.41
CA ILE A 270 14.56 12.72 2.64
C ILE A 270 14.08 13.96 3.39
N LEU A 271 13.82 13.85 4.70
CA LEU A 271 13.35 14.96 5.52
C LEU A 271 14.36 16.14 5.54
N GLN A 272 15.66 15.84 5.59
CA GLN A 272 16.73 16.84 5.52
C GLN A 272 16.77 17.65 4.21
N THR A 273 16.08 17.20 3.15
CA THR A 273 15.93 18.00 1.92
C THR A 273 14.93 19.15 2.03
N GLY A 274 14.22 19.26 3.16
CA GLY A 274 13.20 20.29 3.39
C GLY A 274 11.88 20.03 2.67
N GLN A 275 11.69 18.84 2.11
CA GLN A 275 10.46 18.50 1.40
C GLN A 275 9.27 18.24 2.34
N SER A 276 8.08 18.54 1.82
CA SER A 276 6.80 18.35 2.51
C SER A 276 6.40 16.87 2.53
N VAL A 277 6.97 16.13 3.49
CA VAL A 277 6.79 14.67 3.63
C VAL A 277 5.79 14.37 4.74
N GLU A 278 4.83 13.51 4.45
CA GLU A 278 3.90 12.92 5.43
C GLU A 278 4.29 11.48 5.73
N MET A 279 4.09 11.04 6.98
CA MET A 279 4.33 9.65 7.36
C MET A 279 3.10 9.06 8.04
N VAL A 280 2.73 7.84 7.66
CA VAL A 280 1.78 7.05 8.45
C VAL A 280 2.49 6.60 9.71
N VAL A 281 2.00 7.04 10.88
CA VAL A 281 2.62 6.72 12.18
C VAL A 281 1.81 5.74 13.00
N HIS A 282 0.54 5.55 12.63
CA HIS A 282 -0.33 4.57 13.26
C HIS A 282 -1.37 4.07 12.26
N GLY A 283 -1.68 2.78 12.27
CA GLY A 283 -2.75 2.21 11.45
C GLY A 283 -2.42 0.86 10.82
N PRO A 284 -3.35 0.27 10.07
CA PRO A 284 -3.14 -1.00 9.39
C PRO A 284 -2.04 -0.88 8.32
N LEU A 285 -1.16 -1.88 8.24
CA LEU A 285 -0.03 -1.90 7.30
C LEU A 285 -0.31 -2.90 6.18
N CYS A 286 -0.66 -2.42 4.98
CA CYS A 286 -0.85 -3.27 3.81
C CYS A 286 0.52 -3.60 3.20
N GLY A 287 0.84 -4.89 3.08
CA GLY A 287 2.10 -5.35 2.49
C GLY A 287 1.96 -5.75 1.02
N ILE A 288 0.87 -6.43 0.66
CA ILE A 288 0.68 -6.95 -0.70
C ILE A 288 -0.73 -6.61 -1.18
N ILE A 289 -0.82 -6.14 -2.43
CA ILE A 289 -2.08 -6.06 -3.18
C ILE A 289 -1.99 -7.05 -4.33
N SER A 290 -3.01 -7.88 -4.50
CA SER A 290 -3.02 -8.95 -5.49
C SER A 290 -4.39 -9.14 -6.14
N ASP A 291 -4.41 -9.29 -7.47
CA ASP A 291 -5.62 -9.71 -8.21
C ASP A 291 -5.96 -11.19 -7.98
N PHE A 292 -5.01 -11.98 -7.46
CA PHE A 292 -5.27 -13.37 -7.09
C PHE A 292 -6.04 -13.43 -5.79
N CYS A 293 -7.21 -14.08 -5.81
CA CYS A 293 -8.06 -14.27 -4.63
C CYS A 293 -7.68 -15.57 -3.91
N PRO A 294 -6.96 -15.51 -2.76
CA PRO A 294 -6.49 -16.72 -2.09
C PRO A 294 -7.64 -17.56 -1.51
N ALA A 295 -8.83 -16.97 -1.34
CA ALA A 295 -10.01 -17.66 -0.81
C ALA A 295 -10.48 -18.81 -1.70
N HIS A 296 -10.22 -18.74 -3.02
CA HIS A 296 -10.57 -19.81 -3.95
C HIS A 296 -9.83 -21.12 -3.65
N ILE A 297 -8.64 -21.04 -3.03
CA ILE A 297 -7.88 -22.23 -2.61
C ILE A 297 -8.67 -22.99 -1.54
N VAL A 298 -9.24 -22.26 -0.58
CA VAL A 298 -9.95 -22.84 0.57
C VAL A 298 -11.29 -23.43 0.15
N THR A 299 -11.97 -22.79 -0.80
CA THR A 299 -13.31 -23.23 -1.23
C THR A 299 -13.31 -24.22 -2.40
N GLY A 300 -12.13 -24.60 -2.92
CA GLY A 300 -12.02 -25.48 -4.09
C GLY A 300 -12.67 -24.92 -5.36
N GLY A 301 -12.93 -23.61 -5.41
CA GLY A 301 -13.67 -22.98 -6.49
C GLY A 301 -12.78 -22.79 -7.70
N LEU A 302 -13.09 -23.47 -8.81
CA LEU A 302 -12.30 -23.42 -10.03
C LEU A 302 -12.63 -22.20 -10.92
N GLU A 303 -13.79 -21.54 -10.73
CA GLU A 303 -14.31 -20.49 -11.63
C GLU A 303 -15.08 -19.36 -10.90
N GLU A 304 -15.05 -18.14 -11.48
CA GLU A 304 -15.77 -16.95 -10.98
C GLU A 304 -17.30 -17.11 -10.94
N VAL A 305 -17.86 -17.92 -11.84
CA VAL A 305 -19.31 -18.18 -11.93
C VAL A 305 -19.84 -18.82 -10.64
N ASN A 306 -19.00 -19.56 -9.90
CA ASN A 306 -19.34 -20.23 -8.65
C ASN A 306 -18.63 -19.58 -7.43
N CYS A 307 -18.40 -18.27 -7.47
CA CYS A 307 -17.77 -17.55 -6.35
C CYS A 307 -18.63 -17.63 -5.07
N SER A 308 -18.09 -18.24 -4.02
CA SER A 308 -18.74 -18.38 -2.72
C SER A 308 -18.77 -17.09 -1.88
N GLY A 309 -18.06 -16.04 -2.30
CA GLY A 309 -17.87 -14.83 -1.49
C GLY A 309 -17.05 -15.04 -0.22
N TYR A 310 -16.35 -16.17 -0.05
CA TYR A 310 -15.64 -16.52 1.19
C TYR A 310 -14.64 -15.47 1.67
N CYS A 311 -14.00 -14.74 0.74
CA CYS A 311 -13.08 -13.65 1.08
C CYS A 311 -13.72 -12.54 1.91
N GLN A 312 -15.06 -12.37 1.91
CA GLN A 312 -15.75 -11.31 2.64
C GLN A 312 -15.83 -11.55 4.15
N ARG A 313 -15.41 -12.73 4.64
CA ARG A 313 -15.36 -13.02 6.08
C ARG A 313 -14.29 -12.17 6.78
N LYS A 314 -14.64 -11.59 7.92
CA LYS A 314 -13.76 -10.69 8.70
C LYS A 314 -12.52 -11.37 9.29
N ASP A 315 -12.53 -12.69 9.45
CA ASP A 315 -11.48 -13.49 10.07
C ASP A 315 -10.55 -14.18 9.06
N TYR A 316 -10.72 -13.93 7.76
CA TYR A 316 -9.93 -14.54 6.71
C TYR A 316 -8.48 -14.01 6.69
N ALA A 317 -7.50 -14.91 6.71
CA ALA A 317 -6.07 -14.58 6.79
C ALA A 317 -5.18 -15.68 6.21
N LEU A 318 -3.98 -15.32 5.77
CA LEU A 318 -2.88 -16.28 5.61
C LEU A 318 -2.23 -16.51 6.97
N VAL A 319 -1.81 -17.74 7.25
CA VAL A 319 -1.10 -18.08 8.50
C VAL A 319 0.28 -18.61 8.14
N ASP A 320 1.31 -18.00 8.72
CA ASP A 320 2.68 -18.45 8.49
C ASP A 320 3.10 -19.60 9.42
N LYS A 321 4.34 -20.08 9.28
CA LYS A 321 4.88 -21.18 10.09
C LYS A 321 5.04 -20.84 11.59
N HIS A 322 5.00 -19.56 11.94
CA HIS A 322 5.05 -19.08 13.32
C HIS A 322 3.65 -18.84 13.90
N GLY A 323 2.59 -19.14 13.14
CA GLY A 323 1.20 -18.91 13.54
C GLY A 323 0.76 -17.45 13.42
N GLN A 324 1.57 -16.56 12.82
CA GLN A 324 1.18 -15.17 12.64
C GLN A 324 0.14 -15.08 11.53
N ARG A 325 -0.95 -14.35 11.80
CA ARG A 325 -2.08 -14.19 10.88
C ARG A 325 -1.89 -12.91 10.08
N TYR A 326 -1.89 -13.01 8.75
CA TYR A 326 -1.86 -11.90 7.79
C TYR A 326 -3.27 -11.71 7.25
N PRO A 327 -4.06 -10.76 7.77
CA PRO A 327 -5.45 -10.57 7.37
C PRO A 327 -5.56 -10.27 5.87
N ILE A 328 -6.55 -10.86 5.21
CA ILE A 328 -6.84 -10.58 3.80
C ILE A 328 -8.17 -9.84 3.72
N THR A 329 -8.16 -8.67 3.10
CA THR A 329 -9.37 -7.94 2.73
C THR A 329 -9.49 -7.87 1.21
N SER A 330 -10.65 -7.47 0.71
CA SER A 330 -10.90 -7.32 -0.72
C SER A 330 -11.73 -6.09 -1.03
N ASP A 331 -11.38 -5.43 -2.12
CA ASP A 331 -12.09 -4.25 -2.58
C ASP A 331 -13.34 -4.59 -3.41
N ALA A 332 -14.05 -3.56 -3.86
CA ALA A 332 -15.19 -3.71 -4.77
C ALA A 332 -14.83 -4.39 -6.11
N ARG A 333 -13.56 -4.37 -6.52
CA ARG A 333 -13.05 -4.94 -7.78
C ARG A 333 -12.42 -6.33 -7.60
N CYS A 334 -12.49 -6.92 -6.40
CA CYS A 334 -11.89 -8.21 -6.03
C CYS A 334 -10.35 -8.21 -5.98
N ARG A 335 -9.70 -7.04 -5.88
CA ARG A 335 -8.29 -6.97 -5.49
C ARG A 335 -8.18 -7.29 -4.01
N ASN A 336 -7.19 -8.10 -3.66
CA ASN A 336 -6.99 -8.62 -2.32
C ASN A 336 -5.82 -7.89 -1.67
N TYR A 337 -6.05 -7.37 -0.47
CA TYR A 337 -5.09 -6.64 0.33
C TYR A 337 -4.65 -7.54 1.48
N ILE A 338 -3.37 -7.90 1.50
CA ILE A 338 -2.77 -8.73 2.54
C ILE A 338 -2.05 -7.79 3.50
N TYR A 339 -2.54 -7.77 4.75
CA TYR A 339 -2.01 -6.93 5.82
C TYR A 339 -0.99 -7.68 6.65
N TYR A 340 -0.07 -6.93 7.26
CA TYR A 340 0.80 -7.46 8.30
C TYR A 340 -0.02 -7.90 9.54
N PRO A 341 0.52 -8.81 10.37
CA PRO A 341 -0.18 -9.31 11.55
C PRO A 341 -0.55 -8.26 12.60
N TYR A 342 0.24 -7.19 12.69
CA TYR A 342 0.08 -6.13 13.67
C TYR A 342 -0.01 -4.78 12.96
N HIS A 343 -0.74 -3.83 13.57
CA HIS A 343 -0.84 -2.49 13.03
C HIS A 343 0.43 -1.68 13.34
N LEU A 344 0.79 -0.76 12.46
CA LEU A 344 1.89 0.15 12.68
C LEU A 344 1.60 1.03 13.90
N CYS A 345 2.61 1.24 14.74
CA CYS A 345 2.62 2.24 15.80
C CYS A 345 4.04 2.77 16.01
N LEU A 346 4.23 4.04 15.70
CA LEU A 346 5.50 4.76 15.86
C LEU A 346 5.46 5.72 17.06
N PHE A 347 4.53 5.53 17.98
CA PHE A 347 4.33 6.41 19.13
C PHE A 347 5.62 6.62 19.93
N SER A 348 6.30 5.54 20.34
CA SER A 348 7.58 5.63 21.08
C SER A 348 8.69 6.33 20.30
N TYR A 349 8.57 6.48 18.98
CA TYR A 349 9.59 7.07 18.12
C TYR A 349 9.27 8.50 17.68
N LEU A 350 8.17 9.08 18.16
CA LEU A 350 7.78 10.46 17.80
C LEU A 350 8.90 11.48 18.10
N PRO A 351 9.58 11.49 19.26
CA PRO A 351 10.67 12.43 19.50
C PRO A 351 11.77 12.37 18.43
N GLN A 352 12.20 11.16 18.09
CA GLN A 352 13.23 10.93 17.08
C GLN A 352 12.77 11.35 15.67
N LEU A 353 11.52 11.05 15.31
CA LEU A 353 10.95 11.45 14.02
C LEU A 353 10.84 12.98 13.91
N TYR A 354 10.46 13.67 15.00
CA TYR A 354 10.37 15.13 15.04
C TYR A 354 11.73 15.79 14.88
N ALA A 355 12.74 15.28 15.57
CA ALA A 355 14.10 15.77 15.46
C ALA A 355 14.69 15.54 14.06
N ALA A 356 14.33 14.45 13.40
CA ALA A 356 14.67 14.21 11.99
C ALA A 356 13.96 15.16 11.00
N GLY A 357 12.99 15.96 11.46
CA GLY A 357 12.28 16.95 10.65
C GLY A 357 10.86 16.56 10.22
N LEU A 358 10.30 15.46 10.74
CA LEU A 358 8.91 15.09 10.43
C LEU A 358 7.93 16.08 11.07
N ARG A 359 7.00 16.61 10.28
CA ARG A 359 5.93 17.53 10.74
C ARG A 359 4.52 17.10 10.36
N TYR A 360 4.39 16.13 9.46
CA TYR A 360 3.09 15.71 8.95
C TYR A 360 2.87 14.24 9.29
N LEU A 361 1.95 14.00 10.21
CA LEU A 361 1.67 12.69 10.77
C LEU A 361 0.29 12.23 10.31
N ARG A 362 0.22 11.02 9.76
CA ARG A 362 -1.04 10.39 9.40
C ARG A 362 -1.38 9.28 10.40
N LEU A 363 -2.58 9.36 10.97
CA LEU A 363 -3.21 8.25 11.67
C LEU A 363 -4.22 7.61 10.71
N ASP A 364 -3.93 6.39 10.25
CA ASP A 364 -4.82 5.64 9.37
C ASP A 364 -5.83 4.84 10.20
N GLY A 365 -7.03 5.40 10.34
CA GLY A 365 -8.16 4.82 11.05
C GLY A 365 -9.23 4.25 10.12
N GLN A 366 -8.90 3.93 8.86
CA GLN A 366 -9.87 3.46 7.85
C GLN A 366 -10.65 2.19 8.28
N TYR A 367 -10.14 1.41 9.23
CA TYR A 367 -10.80 0.19 9.72
C TYR A 367 -11.05 0.21 11.23
N TYR A 368 -10.95 1.38 11.86
CA TYR A 368 -11.16 1.53 13.30
C TYR A 368 -12.56 2.03 13.57
N GLU A 369 -13.23 1.36 14.51
CA GLU A 369 -14.48 1.87 15.08
C GLU A 369 -14.20 3.15 15.89
N PRO A 370 -15.19 4.03 16.07
CA PRO A 370 -15.02 5.29 16.80
C PRO A 370 -14.41 5.11 18.21
N GLU A 371 -14.78 4.06 18.93
CA GLU A 371 -14.33 3.78 20.30
C GLU A 371 -12.83 3.50 20.37
N GLN A 372 -12.23 3.01 19.27
CA GLN A 372 -10.80 2.77 19.15
C GLN A 372 -10.08 3.99 18.57
N LEU A 373 -10.67 4.63 17.56
CA LEU A 373 -10.05 5.75 16.85
C LEU A 373 -9.96 7.02 17.69
N LEU A 374 -11.04 7.43 18.36
CA LEU A 374 -11.09 8.68 19.11
C LEU A 374 -10.03 8.73 20.23
N PRO A 375 -9.89 7.69 21.09
CA PRO A 375 -8.84 7.69 22.12
C PRO A 375 -7.44 7.61 21.52
N THR A 376 -7.25 6.87 20.43
CA THR A 376 -5.95 6.80 19.73
C THR A 376 -5.51 8.19 19.27
N VAL A 377 -6.39 8.94 18.60
CA VAL A 377 -6.09 10.30 18.12
C VAL A 377 -5.83 11.25 19.31
N ALA A 378 -6.62 11.16 20.38
CA ALA A 378 -6.42 11.97 21.57
C ALA A 378 -5.05 11.74 22.23
N ILE A 379 -4.61 10.48 22.31
CA ILE A 379 -3.29 10.11 22.83
C ILE A 379 -2.17 10.74 21.98
N TYR A 380 -2.23 10.60 20.66
CA TYR A 380 -1.23 11.19 19.76
C TYR A 380 -1.21 12.72 19.85
N ARG A 381 -2.37 13.38 19.87
CA ARG A 381 -2.44 14.84 20.02
C ARG A 381 -1.83 15.33 21.32
N LYS A 382 -2.15 14.68 22.44
CA LYS A 382 -1.56 15.02 23.73
C LYS A 382 -0.04 14.86 23.71
N ALA A 383 0.45 13.74 23.16
CA ALA A 383 1.88 13.48 23.06
C ALA A 383 2.62 14.50 22.19
N ILE A 384 2.01 14.93 21.08
CA ILE A 384 2.57 15.92 20.17
C ILE A 384 2.61 17.30 20.81
N ASN A 385 1.51 17.74 21.45
CA ASN A 385 1.49 19.02 22.17
C ASN A 385 2.57 19.07 23.26
N ASN A 386 2.73 17.97 24.01
CA ASN A 386 3.78 17.86 25.02
C ASN A 386 5.17 17.91 24.36
N LEU A 387 5.37 17.22 23.25
CA LEU A 387 6.64 17.18 22.53
C LEU A 387 7.06 18.55 21.99
N GLU A 388 6.10 19.35 21.49
CA GLU A 388 6.33 20.73 21.07
C GLU A 388 6.79 21.63 22.24
N MET A 389 6.39 21.29 23.47
CA MET A 389 6.85 21.93 24.71
C MET A 389 8.16 21.33 25.27
N GLY A 390 8.78 20.37 24.56
CA GLY A 390 9.99 19.67 25.02
C GLY A 390 9.74 18.58 26.08
N VAL A 391 8.50 18.09 26.20
CA VAL A 391 8.09 17.08 27.19
C VAL A 391 7.70 15.76 26.51
N TRP A 392 8.31 14.65 26.91
CA TRP A 392 7.89 13.31 26.48
C TRP A 392 7.18 12.58 27.63
N GLN A 393 7.81 11.74 28.46
CA GLN A 393 7.15 11.09 29.63
C GLN A 393 5.71 10.58 29.32
N GLN A 394 5.58 9.79 28.25
CA GLN A 394 4.32 9.32 27.68
C GLN A 394 4.01 7.83 27.94
N GLN A 395 4.67 7.20 28.93
CA GLN A 395 4.54 5.76 29.17
C GLN A 395 3.09 5.32 29.37
N ASP A 396 2.31 6.01 30.21
CA ASP A 396 0.89 5.68 30.45
C ASP A 396 0.05 5.73 29.17
N ASN A 397 0.34 6.69 28.30
CA ASN A 397 -0.35 6.84 27.02
C ASN A 397 0.05 5.73 26.03
N TYR A 398 1.31 5.31 26.05
CA TYR A 398 1.78 4.15 25.30
C TYR A 398 1.10 2.85 25.77
N LEU A 399 1.02 2.62 27.08
CA LEU A 399 0.33 1.45 27.64
C LEU A 399 -1.16 1.42 27.27
N LYS A 400 -1.82 2.59 27.29
CA LYS A 400 -3.21 2.71 26.80
C LYS A 400 -3.34 2.36 25.32
N LEU A 401 -2.38 2.75 24.48
CA LEU A 401 -2.38 2.33 23.07
C LEU A 401 -2.26 0.81 22.93
N LEU A 402 -1.42 0.14 23.72
CA LEU A 402 -1.34 -1.33 23.68
C LEU A 402 -2.68 -1.98 24.06
N GLN A 403 -3.36 -1.45 25.08
CA GLN A 403 -4.67 -1.93 25.52
C GLN A 403 -5.79 -1.70 24.48
N LEU A 404 -5.79 -0.54 23.81
CA LEU A 404 -6.76 -0.20 22.75
C LEU A 404 -6.60 -1.08 21.50
N HIS A 405 -5.43 -1.70 21.31
CA HIS A 405 -5.09 -2.48 20.12
C HIS A 405 -4.73 -3.93 20.49
N PRO A 406 -5.67 -4.74 21.00
CA PRO A 406 -5.38 -6.06 21.57
C PRO A 406 -4.79 -7.06 20.56
N ARG A 407 -5.11 -6.89 19.26
CA ARG A 407 -4.52 -7.67 18.16
C ARG A 407 -3.00 -7.49 18.09
N GLY A 408 -2.49 -6.33 18.52
CA GLY A 408 -1.08 -6.01 18.62
C GLY A 408 -0.65 -4.91 17.66
N LEU A 409 0.41 -4.22 18.08
CA LEU A 409 1.06 -3.15 17.35
C LEU A 409 2.50 -3.56 17.01
N THR A 410 3.08 -2.94 15.99
CA THR A 410 4.48 -3.11 15.59
C THR A 410 5.09 -1.79 15.16
N ALA A 411 6.40 -1.61 15.35
CA ALA A 411 7.15 -0.47 14.82
C ALA A 411 7.88 -0.80 13.50
N ALA A 412 7.83 -2.06 13.07
CA ALA A 412 8.40 -2.51 11.82
C ALA A 412 7.54 -2.04 10.61
N PRO A 413 8.15 -1.87 9.42
CA PRO A 413 9.56 -2.11 9.11
C PRO A 413 10.49 -0.94 9.45
N TYR A 414 9.96 0.20 9.89
CA TYR A 414 10.73 1.42 10.12
C TYR A 414 11.79 1.27 11.23
N PHE A 415 11.38 0.67 12.34
CA PHE A 415 12.23 0.40 13.50
C PHE A 415 12.16 -1.09 13.84
N GLY A 416 13.33 -1.73 13.95
CA GLY A 416 13.42 -3.11 14.42
C GLY A 416 13.44 -3.17 15.95
N SER A 417 12.95 -4.27 16.51
CA SER A 417 12.88 -4.57 17.95
C SER A 417 14.21 -4.47 18.71
N ASN A 418 15.35 -4.55 18.02
CA ASN A 418 16.69 -4.64 18.65
C ASN A 418 17.66 -3.50 18.32
N LYS A 419 17.20 -2.34 17.83
CA LYS A 419 18.12 -1.21 17.60
C LYS A 419 18.24 -0.33 18.84
N LYS A 420 19.48 -0.09 19.29
CA LYS A 420 19.80 0.99 20.24
C LYS A 420 19.35 2.31 19.62
N ILE A 421 18.36 2.94 20.22
CA ILE A 421 17.86 4.27 19.85
C ILE A 421 18.75 5.30 20.54
N CYS A 422 19.09 6.39 19.85
CA CYS A 422 19.76 7.52 20.51
C CYS A 422 18.72 8.23 21.38
N THR A 423 18.92 8.25 22.70
CA THR A 423 17.93 8.81 23.66
C THR A 423 18.14 10.29 23.97
N ASN A 424 19.26 10.87 23.52
CA ASN A 424 19.54 12.31 23.62
C ASN A 424 19.26 12.94 22.26
N ILE A 425 18.25 13.82 22.17
CA ILE A 425 17.73 14.31 20.88
C ILE A 425 17.55 15.83 20.86
#